data_AF-A0A3Y9BXB9-F1
#
_entry.id   AF-A0A3Y9BXB9-F1
#
_cell.length_a   1.000
_cell.length_b   1.000
_cell.length_c   1.000
_cell.angle_alpha   90.00
_cell.angle_beta   90.00
_cell.angle_gamma   90.00
#
_symmetry.space_group_name_H-M   'P 1'
#
loop_
_entity.id
_entity.type
_entity.pdbx_description
1 polymer ?
#
loop_
_entity_poly.entity_id
_entity_poly.type
_entity_poly.pdbx_seq_one_letter_code
_entity_poly.pdbx_strand_id
1 'polypeptide(L)'
;KPDSCMAVVMQAARWGMDPFAVAQKTFIVGDSGVLGYEAQLVNAVVNSMAPTKDRIHFEWFGAWENIVGRFVEKTSTKGNKYIAPGWSLADEKGVGVRAFATLKGESEPRELILMLSQAQVRNSTLWASDPRQQLAYLAVKRWARLYCPDVILGVYTADEIEEREEKIINPVQSTQNITMQDITADNPQTTSTQIADADTDAMADKFRSRIDSAETLEDATAIGNDINAAKPSLGTALFTELKNKATRRYHLVKHRNLVETAINSIPRPGEPESLAGFESAEKALTTAKRHIGDELYDKYRINLNDMKPEYITA
;
A
#
# COMPACT_ATOMS: atom_id res chain seq x y z
N LYS A 1 14.55 -3.42 2.90
CA LYS A 1 15.13 -2.65 4.02
C LYS A 1 15.89 -3.62 4.94
N PRO A 2 16.92 -3.20 5.69
CA PRO A 2 17.77 -4.13 6.47
C PRO A 2 17.00 -5.01 7.47
N ASP A 3 15.98 -4.46 8.12
CA ASP A 3 15.02 -5.14 8.98
C ASP A 3 14.26 -6.26 8.24
N SER A 4 13.78 -5.99 7.02
CA SER A 4 13.12 -6.99 6.18
C SER A 4 14.04 -8.15 5.82
N CYS A 5 15.31 -7.86 5.50
CA CYS A 5 16.28 -8.90 5.15
C CYS A 5 16.53 -9.85 6.32
N MET A 6 16.73 -9.29 7.53
CA MET A 6 16.90 -10.10 8.74
C MET A 6 15.64 -10.92 9.05
N ALA A 7 14.45 -10.34 8.92
CA ALA A 7 13.19 -11.03 9.14
C ALA A 7 13.03 -12.24 8.20
N VAL A 8 13.36 -12.10 6.91
CA VAL A 8 13.32 -13.20 5.94
C VAL A 8 14.31 -14.32 6.30
N VAL A 9 15.55 -13.98 6.66
CA VAL A 9 16.58 -14.96 7.05
C VAL A 9 16.16 -15.72 8.30
N MET A 10 15.67 -15.02 9.32
CA MET A 10 15.19 -15.64 10.55
C MET A 10 13.97 -16.53 10.31
N GLN A 11 13.06 -16.12 9.42
CA GLN A 11 11.90 -16.92 9.07
C GLN A 11 12.29 -18.19 8.29
N ALA A 12 13.23 -18.07 7.34
CA ALA A 12 13.77 -19.21 6.60
C ALA A 12 14.44 -20.23 7.54
N ALA A 13 15.21 -19.74 8.53
CA ALA A 13 15.83 -20.59 9.54
C ALA A 13 14.79 -21.36 10.38
N ARG A 14 13.67 -20.71 10.77
CA ARG A 14 12.57 -21.37 11.50
C ARG A 14 11.90 -22.46 10.68
N TRP A 15 11.78 -22.27 9.37
CA TRP A 15 11.23 -23.28 8.46
C TRP A 15 12.24 -24.32 7.99
N GLY A 16 13.52 -24.18 8.35
CA GLY A 16 14.59 -25.04 7.84
C GLY A 16 14.76 -24.95 6.32
N MET A 17 14.46 -23.79 5.72
CA MET A 17 14.52 -23.55 4.28
C MET A 17 15.70 -22.66 3.90
N ASP A 18 16.15 -22.77 2.65
CA ASP A 18 17.18 -21.88 2.10
C ASP A 18 16.68 -20.41 2.10
N PRO A 19 17.38 -19.48 2.77
CA PRO A 19 16.97 -18.08 2.84
C PRO A 19 16.88 -17.42 1.46
N PHE A 20 17.66 -17.84 0.46
CA PHE A 20 17.54 -17.28 -0.89
C PHE A 20 16.23 -17.71 -1.57
N ALA A 21 15.87 -18.99 -1.47
CA ALA A 21 14.59 -19.48 -1.98
C ALA A 21 13.38 -18.81 -1.29
N VAL A 22 13.45 -18.59 0.03
CA VAL A 22 12.40 -17.87 0.77
C VAL A 22 12.33 -16.41 0.32
N ALA A 23 13.48 -15.73 0.20
CA ALA A 23 13.55 -14.34 -0.24
C ALA A 23 12.95 -14.12 -1.64
N GLN A 24 13.23 -15.01 -2.59
CA GLN A 24 12.66 -14.95 -3.95
C GLN A 24 11.14 -15.05 -3.98
N LYS A 25 10.54 -15.63 -2.93
CA LYS A 25 9.10 -15.83 -2.78
C LYS A 25 8.48 -14.91 -1.73
N THR A 26 9.19 -13.83 -1.39
CA THR A 26 8.74 -12.82 -0.45
C THR A 26 8.69 -11.46 -1.16
N PHE A 27 7.68 -10.66 -0.86
CA PHE A 27 7.49 -9.32 -1.40
C PHE A 27 7.06 -8.36 -0.31
N ILE A 28 7.26 -7.06 -0.53
CA ILE A 28 6.74 -6.01 0.36
C ILE A 28 5.36 -5.62 -0.17
N VAL A 29 4.35 -5.62 0.70
CA VAL A 29 2.98 -5.30 0.31
C VAL A 29 2.75 -3.79 0.35
N GLY A 30 2.49 -3.19 -0.81
CA GLY A 30 2.27 -1.77 -0.99
C GLY A 30 3.29 -0.89 -0.25
N ASP A 31 2.80 0.24 0.29
CA ASP A 31 3.61 1.15 1.10
C ASP A 31 3.66 0.77 2.59
N SER A 32 2.95 -0.29 2.98
CA SER A 32 2.82 -0.71 4.39
C SER A 32 4.14 -1.20 5.00
N GLY A 33 5.09 -1.63 4.16
CA GLY A 33 6.36 -2.22 4.59
C GLY A 33 6.22 -3.64 5.16
N VAL A 34 5.01 -4.21 5.16
CA VAL A 34 4.74 -5.57 5.65
C VAL A 34 5.25 -6.60 4.65
N LEU A 35 5.88 -7.66 5.15
CA LEU A 35 6.32 -8.79 4.33
C LEU A 35 5.14 -9.71 3.99
N GLY A 36 4.89 -9.87 2.69
CA GLY A 36 4.00 -10.87 2.14
C GLY A 36 4.81 -12.05 1.58
N TYR A 37 4.26 -13.25 1.71
CA TYR A 37 4.86 -14.47 1.21
C TYR A 37 3.97 -15.07 0.12
N GLU A 38 4.58 -15.62 -0.94
CA GLU A 38 3.84 -16.29 -1.99
C GLU A 38 3.12 -17.53 -1.46
N ALA A 39 1.92 -17.78 -1.98
CA ALA A 39 1.12 -18.92 -1.55
C ALA A 39 1.79 -20.28 -1.82
N GLN A 40 2.64 -20.37 -2.87
CA GLN A 40 3.44 -21.57 -3.14
C GLN A 40 4.45 -21.86 -2.02
N LEU A 41 5.11 -20.82 -1.51
CA LEU A 41 6.04 -20.96 -0.39
C LEU A 41 5.29 -21.41 0.87
N VAL A 42 4.15 -20.78 1.19
CA VAL A 42 3.32 -21.16 2.33
C VAL A 42 2.87 -22.63 2.21
N ASN A 43 2.46 -23.08 1.03
CA ASN A 43 2.09 -24.47 0.80
C ASN A 43 3.29 -25.42 0.99
N ALA A 44 4.49 -25.04 0.55
CA ALA A 44 5.70 -25.81 0.77
C ALA A 44 6.03 -25.95 2.27
N VAL A 45 5.91 -24.86 3.03
CA VAL A 45 6.10 -24.82 4.48
C VAL A 45 5.09 -25.72 5.19
N VAL A 46 3.81 -25.65 4.85
CA VAL A 46 2.78 -26.50 5.48
C VAL A 46 3.08 -27.98 5.22
N ASN A 47 3.43 -28.34 3.98
CA ASN A 47 3.76 -29.73 3.66
C ASN A 47 5.05 -30.24 4.32
N SER A 48 5.99 -29.38 4.69
CA SER A 48 7.24 -29.78 5.35
C SER A 48 7.16 -29.80 6.87
N MET A 49 6.38 -28.88 7.45
CA MET A 49 6.40 -28.61 8.90
C MET A 49 5.14 -29.11 9.63
N ALA A 50 4.00 -29.26 8.95
CA ALA A 50 2.79 -29.73 9.61
C ALA A 50 2.98 -31.17 10.12
N PRO A 51 2.47 -31.51 11.31
CA PRO A 51 2.56 -32.86 11.86
C PRO A 51 1.54 -33.79 11.19
N THR A 52 1.48 -33.82 9.87
CA THR A 52 0.64 -34.71 9.08
C THR A 52 1.38 -36.02 8.76
N LYS A 53 0.62 -37.09 8.51
CA LYS A 53 1.16 -38.39 8.05
C LYS A 53 1.61 -38.31 6.59
N ASP A 54 0.98 -37.42 5.83
CA ASP A 54 1.11 -37.22 4.40
C ASP A 54 0.96 -35.73 4.03
N ARG A 55 1.07 -35.40 2.74
CA ARG A 55 0.84 -34.03 2.25
C ARG A 55 -0.65 -33.70 2.26
N ILE A 56 -0.99 -32.41 2.20
CA ILE A 56 -2.39 -32.00 2.03
C ILE A 56 -2.92 -32.53 0.68
N HIS A 57 -4.04 -33.24 0.73
CA HIS A 57 -4.78 -33.73 -0.43
C HIS A 57 -5.89 -32.76 -0.81
N PHE A 58 -6.30 -32.83 -2.07
CA PHE A 58 -7.36 -31.99 -2.62
C PHE A 58 -8.36 -32.80 -3.41
N GLU A 59 -9.63 -32.48 -3.23
CA GLU A 59 -10.71 -32.95 -4.07
C GLU A 59 -11.54 -31.75 -4.53
N TRP A 60 -11.56 -31.52 -5.85
CA TRP A 60 -12.36 -30.46 -6.46
C TRP A 60 -13.75 -30.98 -6.77
N PHE A 61 -14.77 -30.21 -6.42
CA PHE A 61 -16.16 -30.55 -6.65
C PHE A 61 -16.95 -29.38 -7.24
N GLY A 62 -18.12 -29.68 -7.79
CA GLY A 62 -18.97 -28.74 -8.51
C GLY A 62 -18.59 -28.57 -9.99
N ALA A 63 -19.37 -27.74 -10.68
CA ALA A 63 -19.28 -27.54 -12.13
C ALA A 63 -18.10 -26.63 -12.53
N TRP A 64 -16.87 -27.11 -12.36
CA TRP A 64 -15.65 -26.38 -12.72
C TRP A 64 -15.55 -26.05 -14.21
N GLU A 65 -16.24 -26.77 -15.07
CA GLU A 65 -16.41 -26.48 -16.51
C GLU A 65 -17.05 -25.11 -16.76
N ASN A 66 -17.81 -24.58 -15.81
CA ASN A 66 -18.37 -23.23 -15.88
C ASN A 66 -17.38 -22.14 -15.44
N ILE A 67 -16.17 -22.51 -15.03
CA ILE A 67 -15.16 -21.61 -14.46
C ILE A 67 -13.86 -21.68 -15.27
N VAL A 68 -13.29 -22.89 -15.40
CA VAL A 68 -11.97 -23.10 -16.03
C VAL A 68 -12.02 -22.70 -17.50
N GLY A 69 -11.06 -21.88 -17.93
CA GLY A 69 -10.96 -21.41 -19.32
C GLY A 69 -11.90 -20.26 -19.68
N ARG A 70 -12.78 -19.82 -18.77
CA ARG A 70 -13.65 -18.65 -18.98
C ARG A 70 -12.99 -17.40 -18.42
N PHE A 71 -12.32 -16.65 -19.26
CA PHE A 71 -11.72 -15.38 -18.86
C PHE A 71 -11.95 -14.29 -19.91
N VAL A 72 -11.88 -13.04 -19.45
CA VAL A 72 -12.03 -11.85 -20.29
C VAL A 72 -10.77 -11.00 -20.20
N GLU A 73 -10.39 -10.38 -21.31
CA GLU A 73 -9.35 -9.37 -21.31
C GLU A 73 -9.92 -8.06 -20.78
N LYS A 74 -9.27 -7.49 -19.77
CA LYS A 74 -9.57 -6.17 -19.23
C LYS A 74 -8.36 -5.26 -19.40
N THR A 75 -8.61 -3.97 -19.50
CA THR A 75 -7.56 -2.96 -19.55
C THR A 75 -7.52 -2.24 -18.21
N SER A 76 -6.34 -2.18 -17.59
CA SER A 76 -6.09 -1.43 -16.37
C SER A 76 -6.21 0.07 -16.64
N THR A 77 -6.44 0.88 -15.59
CA THR A 77 -6.40 2.35 -15.64
C THR A 77 -5.10 2.90 -16.25
N LYS A 78 -4.01 2.12 -16.21
CA LYS A 78 -2.71 2.46 -16.80
C LYS A 78 -2.55 2.02 -18.27
N GLY A 79 -3.61 1.53 -18.92
CA GLY A 79 -3.59 1.08 -20.32
C GLY A 79 -3.07 -0.36 -20.54
N ASN A 80 -2.63 -1.05 -19.49
CA ASN A 80 -2.12 -2.42 -19.59
C ASN A 80 -3.26 -3.43 -19.66
N LYS A 81 -3.20 -4.35 -20.62
CA LYS A 81 -4.15 -5.48 -20.74
C LYS A 81 -3.81 -6.57 -19.73
N TYR A 82 -4.83 -7.14 -19.10
CA TYR A 82 -4.71 -8.27 -18.19
C TYR A 82 -5.93 -9.19 -18.28
N ILE A 83 -5.77 -10.43 -17.83
CA ILE A 83 -6.83 -11.43 -17.86
C ILE A 83 -7.58 -11.40 -16.51
N ALA A 84 -8.91 -11.40 -16.58
CA ALA A 84 -9.80 -11.43 -15.42
C ALA A 84 -10.83 -12.56 -15.55
N PRO A 85 -11.41 -13.05 -14.42
CA PRO A 85 -12.47 -14.04 -14.45
C PRO A 85 -13.63 -13.62 -15.37
N GLY A 86 -14.04 -14.53 -16.25
CA GLY A 86 -15.12 -14.35 -17.23
C GLY A 86 -16.43 -15.04 -16.83
N TRP A 87 -16.56 -15.42 -15.57
CA TRP A 87 -17.74 -16.03 -14.97
C TRP A 87 -18.35 -15.12 -13.90
N SER A 88 -19.58 -15.40 -13.52
CA SER A 88 -20.34 -14.70 -12.48
C SER A 88 -20.38 -15.49 -11.17
N LEU A 89 -20.81 -14.86 -10.08
CA LEU A 89 -21.01 -15.55 -8.80
C LEU A 89 -22.04 -16.68 -8.89
N ALA A 90 -22.99 -16.61 -9.82
CA ALA A 90 -23.97 -17.68 -10.05
C ALA A 90 -23.30 -18.95 -10.61
N ASP A 91 -22.29 -18.79 -11.46
CA ASP A 91 -21.50 -19.90 -12.01
C ASP A 91 -20.67 -20.61 -10.93
N GLU A 92 -20.31 -19.90 -9.85
CA GLU A 92 -19.53 -20.45 -8.72
C GLU A 92 -20.38 -21.29 -7.76
N LYS A 93 -21.70 -21.35 -7.95
CA LYS A 93 -22.61 -22.05 -7.05
C LYS A 93 -22.26 -23.54 -6.99
N GLY A 94 -21.91 -24.01 -5.80
CA GLY A 94 -21.55 -25.41 -5.58
C GLY A 94 -20.12 -25.78 -6.02
N VAL A 95 -19.35 -24.82 -6.55
CA VAL A 95 -17.95 -25.03 -6.95
C VAL A 95 -17.03 -24.83 -5.75
N GLY A 96 -16.15 -25.79 -5.49
CA GLY A 96 -15.23 -25.70 -4.36
C GLY A 96 -14.12 -26.74 -4.39
N VAL A 97 -13.35 -26.74 -3.31
CA VAL A 97 -12.29 -27.70 -3.03
C VAL A 97 -12.40 -28.19 -1.59
N ARG A 98 -12.19 -29.48 -1.40
CA ARG A 98 -11.99 -30.11 -0.10
C ARG A 98 -10.50 -30.35 0.09
N ALA A 99 -9.90 -29.72 1.08
CA ALA A 99 -8.51 -29.91 1.47
C ALA A 99 -8.45 -30.73 2.75
N PHE A 100 -7.64 -31.79 2.79
CA PHE A 100 -7.57 -32.68 3.94
C PHE A 100 -6.21 -33.35 4.13
N ALA A 101 -5.89 -33.69 5.37
CA ALA A 101 -4.74 -34.51 5.73
C ALA A 101 -4.97 -35.17 7.10
N THR A 102 -4.27 -36.26 7.36
CA THR A 102 -4.36 -36.95 8.65
C THR A 102 -3.22 -36.51 9.56
N LEU A 103 -3.53 -35.99 10.75
CA LEU A 103 -2.51 -35.62 11.73
C LEU A 103 -1.85 -36.87 12.35
N LYS A 104 -0.58 -36.75 12.72
CA LYS A 104 0.14 -37.79 13.46
C LYS A 104 -0.55 -38.02 14.81
N GLY A 105 -0.90 -39.27 15.08
CA GLY A 105 -1.65 -39.65 16.28
C GLY A 105 -3.17 -39.71 16.09
N GLU A 106 -3.72 -39.18 14.99
CA GLU A 106 -5.15 -39.28 14.68
C GLU A 106 -5.42 -40.42 13.69
N SER A 107 -6.62 -41.02 13.73
CA SER A 107 -7.06 -42.03 12.75
C SER A 107 -7.81 -41.41 11.57
N GLU A 108 -8.59 -40.37 11.85
CA GLU A 108 -9.45 -39.69 10.87
C GLU A 108 -8.75 -38.46 10.27
N PRO A 109 -8.98 -38.14 8.99
CA PRO A 109 -8.47 -36.94 8.38
C PRO A 109 -9.17 -35.68 8.92
N ARG A 110 -8.42 -34.60 9.03
CA ARG A 110 -8.97 -33.26 9.23
C ARG A 110 -9.29 -32.65 7.88
N GLU A 111 -10.52 -32.22 7.69
CA GLU A 111 -11.00 -31.70 6.41
C GLU A 111 -11.36 -30.21 6.52
N LEU A 112 -11.18 -29.49 5.41
CA LEU A 112 -11.68 -28.15 5.19
C LEU A 112 -12.33 -28.09 3.81
N ILE A 113 -13.61 -27.74 3.78
CA ILE A 113 -14.33 -27.45 2.54
C ILE A 113 -14.31 -25.94 2.31
N LEU A 114 -13.86 -25.53 1.12
CA LEU A 114 -13.78 -24.14 0.71
C LEU A 114 -14.53 -23.95 -0.61
N MET A 115 -15.58 -23.12 -0.58
CA MET A 115 -16.30 -22.73 -1.78
C MET A 115 -15.54 -21.65 -2.54
N LEU A 116 -15.58 -21.68 -3.88
CA LEU A 116 -14.98 -20.63 -4.71
C LEU A 116 -15.55 -19.25 -4.38
N SER A 117 -16.86 -19.17 -4.08
CA SER A 117 -17.55 -17.95 -3.65
C SER A 117 -17.08 -17.38 -2.32
N GLN A 118 -16.43 -18.19 -1.47
CA GLN A 118 -15.82 -17.73 -0.21
C GLN A 118 -14.42 -17.12 -0.40
N ALA A 119 -13.84 -17.23 -1.60
CA ALA A 119 -12.61 -16.54 -1.98
C ALA A 119 -12.93 -15.11 -2.44
N GLN A 120 -13.23 -14.23 -1.47
CA GLN A 120 -13.67 -12.85 -1.73
C GLN A 120 -12.55 -11.98 -2.33
N VAL A 121 -11.31 -12.15 -1.87
CA VAL A 121 -10.14 -11.39 -2.36
C VAL A 121 -9.43 -12.21 -3.45
N ARG A 122 -9.29 -11.62 -4.64
CA ARG A 122 -8.72 -12.27 -5.83
C ARG A 122 -7.79 -11.31 -6.59
N ASN A 123 -6.71 -10.90 -5.93
CA ASN A 123 -5.83 -9.83 -6.44
C ASN A 123 -4.88 -10.31 -7.55
N SER A 124 -4.72 -11.63 -7.72
CA SER A 124 -3.92 -12.22 -8.78
C SER A 124 -4.72 -12.48 -10.06
N THR A 125 -4.14 -12.16 -11.22
CA THR A 125 -4.68 -12.58 -12.54
C THR A 125 -4.75 -14.10 -12.69
N LEU A 126 -3.98 -14.84 -11.89
CA LEU A 126 -4.04 -16.30 -11.83
C LEU A 126 -5.38 -16.82 -11.34
N TRP A 127 -6.19 -16.02 -10.64
CA TRP A 127 -7.57 -16.41 -10.33
C TRP A 127 -8.42 -16.60 -11.58
N ALA A 128 -8.05 -16.01 -12.73
CA ALA A 128 -8.73 -16.21 -14.00
C ALA A 128 -8.16 -17.39 -14.80
N SER A 129 -6.82 -17.51 -14.85
CA SER A 129 -6.16 -18.53 -15.68
C SER A 129 -6.03 -19.89 -14.99
N ASP A 130 -5.83 -19.92 -13.67
CA ASP A 130 -5.70 -21.14 -12.87
C ASP A 130 -6.45 -21.05 -11.52
N PRO A 131 -7.80 -20.97 -11.56
CA PRO A 131 -8.62 -20.82 -10.37
C PRO A 131 -8.55 -22.04 -9.43
N ARG A 132 -8.30 -23.24 -9.96
CA ARG A 132 -8.20 -24.47 -9.16
C ARG A 132 -6.98 -24.43 -8.24
N GLN A 133 -5.83 -24.04 -8.76
CA GLN A 133 -4.61 -23.92 -7.99
C GLN A 133 -4.73 -22.80 -6.94
N GLN A 134 -5.26 -21.65 -7.32
CA GLN A 134 -5.46 -20.53 -6.39
C GLN A 134 -6.37 -20.90 -5.22
N LEU A 135 -7.50 -21.57 -5.50
CA LEU A 135 -8.41 -22.01 -4.46
C LEU A 135 -7.78 -23.09 -3.55
N ALA A 136 -7.01 -24.01 -4.12
CA ALA A 136 -6.28 -25.02 -3.36
C ALA A 136 -5.27 -24.38 -2.40
N TYR A 137 -4.47 -23.41 -2.86
CA TYR A 137 -3.53 -22.69 -2.00
C TYR A 137 -4.23 -21.92 -0.87
N LEU A 138 -5.37 -21.28 -1.16
CA LEU A 138 -6.18 -20.65 -0.12
C LEU A 138 -6.71 -21.67 0.89
N ALA A 139 -7.12 -22.85 0.43
CA ALA A 139 -7.59 -23.93 1.28
C ALA A 139 -6.48 -24.46 2.20
N VAL A 140 -5.26 -24.70 1.71
CA VAL A 140 -4.11 -25.11 2.54
C VAL A 140 -3.86 -24.10 3.66
N LYS A 141 -3.85 -22.82 3.30
CA LYS A 141 -3.61 -21.74 4.25
C LYS A 141 -4.68 -21.69 5.35
N ARG A 142 -5.97 -21.80 4.98
CA ARG A 142 -7.08 -21.84 5.94
C ARG A 142 -7.07 -23.11 6.80
N TRP A 143 -6.72 -24.25 6.20
CA TRP A 143 -6.61 -25.53 6.91
C TRP A 143 -5.48 -25.47 7.96
N ALA A 144 -4.32 -24.96 7.57
CA ALA A 144 -3.19 -24.79 8.47
C ALA A 144 -3.48 -23.77 9.58
N ARG A 145 -4.13 -22.64 9.27
CA ARG A 145 -4.60 -21.69 10.30
C ARG A 145 -5.51 -22.34 11.35
N LEU A 146 -6.30 -23.35 10.96
CA LEU A 146 -7.24 -24.03 11.85
C LEU A 146 -6.57 -25.15 12.66
N TYR A 147 -5.75 -25.99 12.02
CA TYR A 147 -5.25 -27.23 12.62
C TYR A 147 -3.75 -27.22 12.96
N CYS A 148 -2.96 -26.35 12.34
CA CYS A 148 -1.52 -26.21 12.57
C CYS A 148 -1.09 -24.73 12.56
N PRO A 149 -1.70 -23.87 13.41
CA PRO A 149 -1.48 -22.41 13.36
C PRO A 149 -0.03 -22.02 13.67
N ASP A 150 0.68 -22.85 14.43
CA ASP A 150 2.09 -22.72 14.78
C ASP A 150 3.03 -22.79 13.57
N VAL A 151 2.62 -23.46 12.49
CA VAL A 151 3.42 -23.59 11.26
C VAL A 151 3.50 -22.27 10.48
N ILE A 152 2.41 -21.49 10.47
CA ILE A 152 2.30 -20.25 9.69
C ILE A 152 2.55 -19.01 10.56
N LEU A 153 2.20 -19.03 11.85
CA LEU A 153 2.58 -18.06 12.89
C LEU A 153 2.72 -16.60 12.41
N GLY A 154 1.59 -15.98 12.05
CA GLY A 154 1.54 -14.56 11.68
C GLY A 154 2.09 -14.22 10.28
N VAL A 155 2.39 -15.23 9.45
CA VAL A 155 2.71 -15.02 8.03
C VAL A 155 1.46 -14.69 7.24
N TYR A 156 1.59 -13.66 6.40
CA TYR A 156 0.55 -13.18 5.52
C TYR A 156 0.90 -13.42 4.06
N THR A 157 -0.13 -13.73 3.28
CA THR A 157 -0.06 -13.74 1.82
C THR A 157 -0.60 -12.43 1.25
N ALA A 158 -0.30 -12.11 -0.02
CA ALA A 158 -0.77 -10.89 -0.68
C ALA A 158 -2.29 -10.68 -0.53
N ASP A 159 -3.09 -11.74 -0.65
CA ASP A 159 -4.54 -11.66 -0.59
C ASP A 159 -5.10 -11.43 0.84
N GLU A 160 -4.26 -11.51 1.88
CA GLU A 160 -4.67 -11.28 3.29
C GLU A 160 -4.29 -9.90 3.81
N ILE A 161 -3.40 -9.21 3.10
CA ILE A 161 -3.01 -7.86 3.43
C ILE A 161 -3.82 -6.97 2.51
N GLU A 162 -4.84 -6.30 3.06
CA GLU A 162 -5.48 -5.20 2.34
C GLU A 162 -4.40 -4.15 2.04
N GLU A 163 -4.13 -3.88 0.77
CA GLU A 163 -3.60 -2.57 0.38
C GLU A 163 -4.67 -1.55 0.78
N ARG A 164 -4.54 -1.01 2.00
CA ARG A 164 -5.30 0.16 2.38
C ARG A 164 -4.86 1.30 1.48
N GLU A 165 -5.57 1.49 0.38
CA GLU A 165 -5.64 2.80 -0.24
C GLU A 165 -6.11 3.76 0.85
N GLU A 166 -5.39 4.86 1.06
CA GLU A 166 -5.79 5.88 2.02
C GLU A 166 -7.21 6.33 1.67
N LYS A 167 -8.20 5.87 2.45
CA LYS A 167 -9.59 6.24 2.23
C LYS A 167 -9.68 7.75 2.45
N ILE A 168 -9.94 8.50 1.39
CA ILE A 168 -10.16 9.93 1.47
C ILE A 168 -11.45 10.13 2.29
N ILE A 169 -11.32 10.52 3.55
CA ILE A 169 -12.44 10.69 4.50
C ILE A 169 -13.21 12.00 4.23
N ASN A 170 -12.71 12.84 3.31
CA ASN A 170 -13.38 14.04 2.82
C ASN A 170 -13.48 14.01 1.29
N PRO A 171 -14.63 13.67 0.69
CA PRO A 171 -14.79 13.88 -0.74
C PRO A 171 -14.65 15.38 -1.00
N VAL A 172 -13.56 15.79 -1.65
CA VAL A 172 -13.52 17.09 -2.31
C VAL A 172 -14.63 17.06 -3.34
N GLN A 173 -15.70 17.83 -3.10
CA GLN A 173 -16.69 18.10 -4.12
C GLN A 173 -15.93 18.56 -5.36
N SER A 174 -16.18 17.89 -6.47
CA SER A 174 -15.57 18.14 -7.76
C SER A 174 -15.94 19.55 -8.22
N THR A 175 -15.09 20.53 -7.90
CA THR A 175 -15.02 21.77 -8.67
C THR A 175 -14.58 21.40 -10.07
N GLN A 176 -15.56 21.40 -10.98
CA GLN A 176 -15.35 21.29 -12.41
C GLN A 176 -14.41 22.40 -12.86
N ASN A 177 -13.14 22.05 -13.10
CA ASN A 177 -12.25 22.90 -13.88
C ASN A 177 -12.12 22.30 -15.28
N ILE A 178 -12.79 23.01 -16.18
CA ILE A 178 -12.84 22.98 -17.64
C ILE A 178 -11.58 22.39 -18.30
N THR A 179 -11.83 21.49 -19.24
CA THR A 179 -10.87 20.90 -20.19
C THR A 179 -10.65 21.83 -21.40
N MET A 180 -9.43 21.84 -21.95
CA MET A 180 -9.11 22.15 -23.36
C MET A 180 -8.06 21.09 -23.78
N GLN A 181 -8.47 19.95 -24.34
CA GLN A 181 -8.48 19.63 -25.78
C GLN A 181 -7.14 19.92 -26.50
N ASP A 182 -6.57 19.11 -27.38
CA ASP A 182 -6.48 17.66 -27.65
C ASP A 182 -5.47 17.51 -28.82
N ILE A 183 -4.90 16.31 -29.04
CA ILE A 183 -4.24 15.81 -30.29
C ILE A 183 -2.76 16.28 -30.50
N THR A 184 -1.75 15.41 -30.53
CA THR A 184 -1.47 14.41 -31.60
C THR A 184 -0.84 13.11 -31.10
N ALA A 185 -1.24 12.01 -31.75
CA ALA A 185 -0.67 10.67 -31.64
C ALA A 185 0.58 10.48 -32.54
N ASP A 186 1.59 9.76 -32.04
CA ASP A 186 2.19 8.58 -32.71
C ASP A 186 3.16 7.85 -31.75
N ASN A 187 3.21 6.53 -31.85
CA ASN A 187 4.09 5.59 -31.12
C ASN A 187 5.18 5.10 -32.12
N PRO A 188 6.18 4.23 -31.82
CA PRO A 188 6.81 3.78 -30.56
C PRO A 188 8.36 3.90 -30.56
N GLN A 189 9.04 3.66 -29.43
CA GLN A 189 10.10 2.63 -29.33
C GLN A 189 10.77 2.56 -27.95
N THR A 190 10.90 1.32 -27.50
CA THR A 190 11.91 0.79 -26.57
C THR A 190 13.33 1.13 -27.02
N THR A 191 14.17 1.63 -26.10
CA THR A 191 15.61 1.32 -26.11
C THR A 191 16.15 1.39 -24.69
N SER A 192 16.63 0.25 -24.20
CA SER A 192 17.55 0.16 -23.08
C SER A 192 18.95 0.54 -23.56
N THR A 193 19.55 1.64 -23.07
CA THR A 193 21.00 1.72 -22.89
C THR A 193 21.35 2.82 -21.89
N GLN A 194 22.23 2.49 -20.96
CA GLN A 194 22.91 3.41 -20.06
C GLN A 194 23.72 4.46 -20.83
N ILE A 195 23.92 5.61 -20.17
CA ILE A 195 24.93 6.68 -20.30
C ILE A 195 24.24 8.06 -20.35
N ALA A 196 23.91 8.60 -19.17
CA ALA A 196 23.86 10.04 -18.85
C ALA A 196 23.74 10.26 -17.32
N ASP A 197 24.55 9.55 -16.51
CA ASP A 197 24.38 9.50 -15.04
C ASP A 197 24.84 10.78 -14.31
N ALA A 198 25.65 11.66 -14.90
CA ALA A 198 26.14 12.84 -14.18
C ALA A 198 25.20 14.06 -14.25
N ASP A 199 24.52 14.26 -15.39
CA ASP A 199 23.68 15.46 -15.62
C ASP A 199 22.27 15.29 -15.06
N THR A 200 21.73 14.06 -15.10
CA THR A 200 20.41 13.72 -14.54
C THR A 200 20.43 13.73 -13.01
N ASP A 201 21.47 13.19 -12.38
CA ASP A 201 21.65 13.25 -10.92
C ASP A 201 21.89 14.69 -10.44
N ALA A 202 22.69 15.49 -11.16
CA ALA A 202 22.87 16.91 -10.85
C ALA A 202 21.54 17.71 -10.96
N MET A 203 20.72 17.41 -11.96
CA MET A 203 19.39 17.99 -12.09
C MET A 203 18.47 17.57 -10.93
N ALA A 204 18.50 16.29 -10.53
CA ALA A 204 17.74 15.79 -9.40
C ALA A 204 18.16 16.45 -8.08
N ASP A 205 19.46 16.65 -7.85
CA ASP A 205 19.98 17.34 -6.67
C ASP A 205 19.56 18.82 -6.63
N LYS A 206 19.54 19.50 -7.77
CA LYS A 206 18.98 20.85 -7.87
C LYS A 206 17.51 20.89 -7.48
N PHE A 207 16.72 19.89 -7.89
CA PHE A 207 15.33 19.79 -7.45
C PHE A 207 15.22 19.49 -5.95
N ARG A 208 16.02 18.58 -5.39
CA ARG A 208 16.04 18.30 -3.95
C ARG A 208 16.34 19.58 -3.14
N SER A 209 17.37 20.33 -3.53
CA SER A 209 17.72 21.60 -2.88
C SER A 209 16.59 22.64 -2.97
N ARG A 210 15.97 22.81 -4.14
CA ARG A 210 14.84 23.73 -4.31
C ARG A 210 13.63 23.33 -3.47
N ILE A 211 13.34 22.03 -3.38
CA ILE A 211 12.27 21.50 -2.53
C ILE A 211 12.56 21.88 -1.07
N ASP A 212 13.77 21.63 -0.57
CA ASP A 212 14.10 21.87 0.83
C ASP A 212 14.10 23.36 1.19
N SER A 213 14.42 24.24 0.23
CA SER A 213 14.42 25.70 0.40
C SER A 213 13.06 26.37 0.18
N ALA A 214 12.02 25.66 -0.25
CA ALA A 214 10.74 26.27 -0.60
C ALA A 214 9.98 26.73 0.66
N GLU A 215 9.81 28.02 0.86
CA GLU A 215 9.13 28.57 2.04
C GLU A 215 7.73 29.12 1.73
N THR A 216 7.43 29.39 0.47
CA THR A 216 6.12 29.91 0.06
C THR A 216 5.30 28.85 -0.67
N LEU A 217 3.97 29.03 -0.66
CA LEU A 217 3.07 28.14 -1.38
C LEU A 217 3.27 28.23 -2.89
N GLU A 218 3.62 29.43 -3.36
CA GLU A 218 3.93 29.72 -4.76
C GLU A 218 5.19 28.96 -5.20
N ASP A 219 6.28 29.04 -4.43
CA ASP A 219 7.52 28.33 -4.72
C ASP A 219 7.31 26.81 -4.74
N ALA A 220 6.62 26.27 -3.73
CA ALA A 220 6.34 24.84 -3.65
C ALA A 220 5.49 24.33 -4.83
N THR A 221 4.56 25.16 -5.31
CA THR A 221 3.73 24.85 -6.48
C THR A 221 4.56 24.91 -7.77
N ALA A 222 5.38 25.96 -7.93
CA ALA A 222 6.26 26.13 -9.08
C ALA A 222 7.24 24.95 -9.21
N ILE A 223 7.84 24.51 -8.10
CA ILE A 223 8.74 23.35 -8.08
C ILE A 223 8.02 22.07 -8.52
N GLY A 224 6.80 21.84 -8.05
CA GLY A 224 5.99 20.70 -8.48
C GLY A 224 5.72 20.69 -9.98
N ASN A 225 5.43 21.85 -10.56
CA ASN A 225 5.22 22.02 -11.99
C ASN A 225 6.51 21.77 -12.78
N ASP A 226 7.64 22.29 -12.32
CA ASP A 226 8.94 22.08 -12.95
C ASP A 226 9.36 20.60 -12.94
N ILE A 227 9.09 19.87 -11.85
CA ILE A 227 9.35 18.43 -11.75
C ILE A 227 8.46 17.65 -12.74
N ASN A 228 7.20 18.05 -12.91
CA ASN A 228 6.30 17.46 -13.90
C ASN A 228 6.78 17.71 -15.34
N ALA A 229 7.27 18.91 -15.63
CA ALA A 229 7.85 19.25 -16.93
C ALA A 229 9.15 18.46 -17.21
N ALA A 230 9.97 18.23 -16.18
CA ALA A 230 11.23 17.48 -16.27
C ALA A 230 11.07 15.94 -16.29
N LYS A 231 9.84 15.41 -16.24
CA LYS A 231 9.56 13.97 -16.24
C LYS A 231 10.26 13.18 -17.36
N PRO A 232 10.31 13.65 -18.62
CA PRO A 232 10.98 12.92 -19.70
C PRO A 232 12.49 12.74 -19.47
N SER A 233 13.12 13.68 -18.76
CA SER A 233 14.57 13.73 -18.55
C SER A 233 15.02 13.05 -17.25
N LEU A 234 14.16 13.00 -16.22
CA LEU A 234 14.48 12.43 -14.90
C LEU A 234 14.36 10.89 -14.86
N GLY A 235 13.61 10.29 -15.79
CA GLY A 235 13.24 8.88 -15.69
C GLY A 235 12.26 8.59 -14.55
N THR A 236 11.64 7.42 -14.57
CA THR A 236 10.50 7.09 -13.70
C THR A 236 10.84 7.09 -12.20
N ALA A 237 12.03 6.62 -11.84
CA ALA A 237 12.44 6.49 -10.44
C ALA A 237 12.68 7.85 -9.77
N LEU A 238 13.55 8.69 -10.33
CA LEU A 238 13.85 10.03 -9.80
C LEU A 238 12.62 10.94 -9.85
N PHE A 239 11.84 10.88 -10.93
CA PHE A 239 10.59 11.64 -11.01
C PHE A 239 9.64 11.31 -9.85
N THR A 240 9.48 10.02 -9.53
CA THR A 240 8.59 9.59 -8.44
C THR A 240 9.11 10.05 -7.07
N GLU A 241 10.42 9.94 -6.83
CA GLU A 241 11.06 10.44 -5.61
C GLU A 241 10.83 11.95 -5.43
N LEU A 242 11.19 12.74 -6.46
CA LEU A 242 11.11 14.21 -6.43
C LEU A 242 9.68 14.70 -6.30
N LYS A 243 8.73 14.07 -7.01
CA LYS A 243 7.31 14.39 -6.88
C LYS A 243 6.81 14.17 -5.46
N ASN A 244 7.14 13.04 -4.85
CA ASN A 244 6.74 12.74 -3.48
C ASN A 244 7.34 13.73 -2.47
N LYS A 245 8.60 14.12 -2.65
CA LYS A 245 9.26 15.14 -1.83
C LYS A 245 8.62 16.52 -1.98
N ALA A 246 8.35 16.94 -3.22
CA ALA A 246 7.69 18.22 -3.51
C ALA A 246 6.28 18.29 -2.92
N THR A 247 5.50 17.21 -3.01
CA THR A 247 4.17 17.12 -2.40
C THR A 247 4.25 17.25 -0.87
N ARG A 248 5.18 16.54 -0.22
CA ARG A 248 5.37 16.67 1.23
C ARG A 248 5.73 18.10 1.63
N ARG A 249 6.63 18.75 0.89
CA ARG A 249 7.03 20.13 1.16
C ARG A 249 5.86 21.11 0.99
N TYR A 250 5.08 20.96 -0.08
CA TYR A 250 3.88 21.78 -0.30
C TYR A 250 2.92 21.71 0.89
N HIS A 251 2.63 20.50 1.39
CA HIS A 251 1.78 20.33 2.57
C HIS A 251 2.39 20.92 3.83
N LEU A 252 3.70 20.75 4.05
CA LEU A 252 4.40 21.36 5.18
C LEU A 252 4.23 22.89 5.17
N VAL A 253 4.52 23.55 4.04
CA VAL A 253 4.41 25.01 3.89
C VAL A 253 2.97 25.47 4.05
N LYS A 254 2.01 24.77 3.42
CA LYS A 254 0.58 25.08 3.54
C LYS A 254 0.11 25.06 5.00
N HIS A 255 0.42 23.98 5.73
CA HIS A 255 -0.04 23.81 7.10
C HIS A 255 0.71 24.72 8.07
N ARG A 256 2.00 25.00 7.84
CA ARG A 256 2.74 26.02 8.59
C ARG A 256 2.06 27.38 8.45
N ASN A 257 1.76 27.82 7.23
CA ASN A 257 1.12 29.12 6.98
C ASN A 257 -0.28 29.20 7.62
N LEU A 258 -1.05 28.10 7.63
CA LEU A 258 -2.34 28.05 8.32
C LEU A 258 -2.18 28.23 9.84
N VAL A 259 -1.18 27.59 10.45
CA VAL A 259 -0.89 27.75 11.89
C VAL A 259 -0.45 29.18 12.18
N GLU A 260 0.49 29.73 11.40
CA GLU A 260 0.94 31.11 11.57
C GLU A 260 -0.18 32.12 11.40
N THR A 261 -1.05 31.92 10.40
CA THR A 261 -2.22 32.78 10.18
C THR A 261 -3.17 32.70 11.36
N ALA A 262 -3.43 31.50 11.88
CA ALA A 262 -4.31 31.30 13.03
C ALA A 262 -3.74 31.96 14.30
N ILE A 263 -2.44 31.82 14.55
CA ILE A 263 -1.74 32.45 15.69
C ILE A 263 -1.75 33.97 15.54
N ASN A 264 -1.45 34.49 14.35
CA ASN A 264 -1.39 35.94 14.11
C ASN A 264 -2.78 36.60 14.10
N SER A 265 -3.86 35.82 13.95
CA SER A 265 -5.23 36.30 13.96
C SER A 265 -5.89 36.22 15.35
N ILE A 266 -5.15 35.81 16.39
CA ILE A 266 -5.69 35.78 17.76
C ILE A 266 -5.94 37.24 18.21
N PRO A 267 -7.19 37.60 18.59
CA PRO A 267 -7.50 38.92 19.15
C PRO A 267 -6.71 39.20 20.43
N ARG A 268 -6.56 40.45 20.87
CA ARG A 268 -5.76 40.72 22.08
C ARG A 268 -6.41 40.11 23.32
N PRO A 269 -5.62 39.75 24.36
CA PRO A 269 -6.17 39.31 25.63
C PRO A 269 -7.23 40.29 26.17
N GLY A 270 -8.41 39.77 26.53
CA GLY A 270 -9.54 40.57 27.04
C GLY A 270 -10.46 41.18 25.97
N GLU A 271 -10.15 41.04 24.68
CA GLU A 271 -11.08 41.38 23.60
C GLU A 271 -12.17 40.31 23.43
N PRO A 272 -13.37 40.67 22.92
CA PRO A 272 -14.38 39.68 22.55
C PRO A 272 -13.79 38.63 21.62
N GLU A 273 -14.12 37.36 21.85
CA GLU A 273 -13.63 36.21 21.05
C GLU A 273 -12.13 35.88 21.17
N SER A 274 -11.36 36.56 22.03
CA SER A 274 -9.93 36.25 22.27
C SER A 274 -9.69 34.79 22.69
N LEU A 275 -10.50 34.27 23.62
CA LEU A 275 -10.46 32.86 24.04
C LEU A 275 -10.82 31.89 22.90
N ALA A 276 -11.84 32.23 22.10
CA ALA A 276 -12.26 31.41 20.97
C ALA A 276 -11.22 31.41 19.83
N GLY A 277 -10.55 32.54 19.60
CA GLY A 277 -9.42 32.66 18.68
C GLY A 277 -8.23 31.82 19.12
N PHE A 278 -7.92 31.83 20.42
CA PHE A 278 -6.85 31.01 20.98
C PHE A 278 -7.13 29.50 20.84
N GLU A 279 -8.36 29.06 21.16
CA GLU A 279 -8.77 27.66 20.94
C GLU A 279 -8.71 27.25 19.45
N SER A 280 -9.05 28.18 18.55
CA SER A 280 -8.96 27.95 17.11
C SER A 280 -7.51 27.73 16.66
N ALA A 281 -6.56 28.49 17.21
CA ALA A 281 -5.13 28.30 16.94
C ALA A 281 -4.61 26.96 17.49
N GLU A 282 -5.04 26.53 18.68
CA GLU A 282 -4.70 25.20 19.23
C GLU A 282 -5.25 24.06 18.35
N LYS A 283 -6.48 24.19 17.85
CA LYS A 283 -7.10 23.23 16.92
C LYS A 283 -6.36 23.18 15.58
N ALA A 284 -5.99 24.35 15.04
CA ALA A 284 -5.23 24.46 13.80
C ALA A 284 -3.86 23.77 13.93
N LEU A 285 -3.14 24.00 15.03
CA LEU A 285 -1.86 23.35 15.32
C LEU A 285 -2.01 21.82 15.44
N THR A 286 -3.01 21.35 16.17
CA THR A 286 -3.29 19.92 16.34
C THR A 286 -3.54 19.23 15.00
N THR A 287 -4.32 19.88 14.12
CA THR A 287 -4.62 19.38 12.78
C THR A 287 -3.40 19.39 11.87
N ALA A 288 -2.51 20.38 12.02
CA ALA A 288 -1.30 20.52 11.22
C ALA A 288 -0.20 19.51 11.57
N LYS A 289 -0.24 18.87 12.76
CA LYS A 289 0.83 18.01 13.29
C LYS A 289 1.38 16.99 12.28
N ARG A 290 0.50 16.28 11.57
CA ARG A 290 0.88 15.25 10.58
C ARG A 290 1.74 15.80 9.44
N HIS A 291 1.59 17.08 9.10
CA HIS A 291 2.21 17.70 7.93
C HIS A 291 3.44 18.56 8.26
N ILE A 292 3.47 19.18 9.45
CA ILE A 292 4.59 20.04 9.87
C ILE A 292 5.69 19.27 10.64
N GLY A 293 5.40 18.06 11.11
CA GLY A 293 6.33 17.22 11.86
C GLY A 293 6.45 17.59 13.34
N ASP A 294 7.03 16.68 14.15
CA ASP A 294 7.06 16.83 15.60
C ASP A 294 7.90 18.02 16.08
N GLU A 295 9.06 18.28 15.47
CA GLU A 295 9.94 19.38 15.88
C GLU A 295 9.28 20.76 15.73
N LEU A 296 8.65 21.01 14.57
CA LEU A 296 7.98 22.28 14.32
C LEU A 296 6.67 22.39 15.10
N TYR A 297 5.95 21.27 15.27
CA TYR A 297 4.77 21.21 16.13
C TYR A 297 5.10 21.58 17.57
N ASP A 298 6.17 21.02 18.15
CA ASP A 298 6.57 21.30 19.53
C ASP A 298 6.98 22.77 19.70
N LYS A 299 7.64 23.38 18.72
CA LYS A 299 7.96 24.83 18.75
C LYS A 299 6.70 25.70 18.85
N TYR A 300 5.70 25.47 17.99
CA TYR A 300 4.44 26.23 18.05
C TYR A 300 3.64 25.91 19.31
N ARG A 301 3.68 24.66 19.78
CA ARG A 301 2.98 24.24 21.00
C ARG A 301 3.56 24.92 22.24
N ILE A 302 4.89 25.01 22.35
CA ILE A 302 5.56 25.71 23.44
C ILE A 302 5.15 27.18 23.42
N ASN A 303 5.24 27.84 22.26
CA ASN A 303 4.84 29.24 22.11
C ASN A 303 3.38 29.48 22.55
N LEU A 304 2.44 28.65 22.08
CA LEU A 304 1.05 28.75 22.51
C LEU A 304 0.90 28.51 24.03
N ASN A 305 1.57 27.51 24.60
CA ASN A 305 1.50 27.27 26.04
C ASN A 305 2.04 28.44 26.86
N ASP A 306 3.09 29.13 26.38
CA ASP A 306 3.65 30.30 27.04
C ASP A 306 2.68 31.50 27.00
N MET A 307 1.95 31.66 25.88
CA MET A 307 0.92 32.70 25.73
C MET A 307 -0.37 32.38 26.51
N LYS A 308 -0.69 31.10 26.72
CA LYS A 308 -1.97 30.61 27.26
C LYS A 308 -2.45 31.28 28.55
N PRO A 309 -1.59 31.58 29.55
CA PRO A 309 -2.04 32.26 30.78
C PRO A 309 -2.68 33.62 30.52
N GLU A 310 -2.16 34.38 29.55
CA GLU A 310 -2.67 35.72 29.21
C GLU A 310 -4.11 35.67 28.67
N TYR A 311 -4.51 34.56 28.04
CA TYR A 311 -5.82 34.38 27.41
C TYR A 311 -6.85 33.67 28.30
N ILE A 312 -6.41 32.97 29.37
CA ILE A 312 -7.29 32.26 30.30
C ILE A 312 -7.61 33.09 31.55
N THR A 313 -6.74 34.02 31.92
CA THR A 313 -6.94 34.91 33.09
C THR A 313 -7.46 36.31 32.76
N ALA A 314 -7.71 36.61 31.47
CA ALA A 314 -8.27 37.88 31.00
C ALA A 314 -9.79 37.85 30.84
#